data_AF-A0A1R0H352-F1
#
_entry.id   AF-A0A1R0H352-F1
#
_cell.length_a   1.000
_cell.length_b   1.000
_cell.length_c   1.000
_cell.angle_alpha   90.00
_cell.angle_beta   90.00
_cell.angle_gamma   90.00
#
_symmetry.space_group_name_H-M   'P 1'
#
loop_
_entity.id
_entity.type
_entity.pdbx_description
1 polymer ?
#
loop_
_entity_poly.entity_id
_entity_poly.type
_entity_poly.pdbx_seq_one_letter_code
_entity_poly.pdbx_strand_id
1 'polypeptide(L)'
;MESSGCEELSGRPILGAVLKRLSRLGIKSLMVEGGSSVIQSFLRTHSENKGTSTEKKHGGEDSGVVDKIVVTISPKIVGMEGLGFSDSINFSSSSAPSLNLKTPVYQQFGSDIVMAARI
;
A
#
# COMPACT_ATOMS: atom_id res chain seq x y z
N MET A 1 9.46 22.39 17.20
CA MET A 1 8.79 21.30 17.93
C MET A 1 8.33 20.31 16.88
N GLU A 2 8.99 19.16 16.75
CA GLU A 2 8.50 18.10 15.86
C GLU A 2 7.28 17.47 16.51
N SER A 3 6.14 17.48 15.82
CA SER A 3 4.92 16.80 16.25
C SER A 3 5.21 15.33 16.50
N SER A 4 4.67 14.76 17.57
CA SER A 4 4.76 13.34 17.91
C SER A 4 4.51 12.49 16.65
N GLY A 5 5.51 11.70 16.26
CA GLY A 5 5.47 10.90 15.02
C GLY A 5 4.50 9.72 15.05
N CYS A 6 3.57 9.70 16.00
CA CYS A 6 2.59 8.64 16.24
C CYS A 6 1.18 9.22 16.29
N GLU A 7 0.22 8.45 15.81
CA GLU A 7 -1.19 8.69 16.05
C GLU A 7 -1.49 8.49 17.54
N GLU A 8 -1.95 9.54 18.22
CA GLU A 8 -2.09 9.58 19.69
C GLU A 8 -3.01 8.48 20.26
N LEU A 9 -4.02 8.04 19.50
CA LEU A 9 -5.00 7.06 19.96
C LEU A 9 -4.66 5.61 19.57
N SER A 10 -3.93 5.40 18.48
CA SER A 10 -3.63 4.06 17.95
C SER A 10 -2.25 3.55 18.38
N GLY A 11 -1.37 4.45 18.84
CA GLY A 11 0.04 4.15 19.09
C GLY A 11 0.83 3.79 17.83
N ARG A 12 0.20 3.89 16.64
CA ARG A 12 0.84 3.57 15.36
C ARG A 12 1.64 4.77 14.88
N PRO A 13 2.79 4.53 14.24
CA PRO A 13 3.55 5.62 13.65
C PRO A 13 2.80 6.21 12.46
N ILE A 14 2.90 7.53 12.28
CA ILE A 14 2.34 8.22 11.11
C ILE A 14 3.18 7.81 9.89
N LEU A 15 2.59 7.04 8.98
CA LEU A 15 3.33 6.41 7.89
C LEU A 15 4.13 7.41 7.03
N GLY A 16 3.51 8.55 6.67
CA GLY A 16 4.19 9.60 5.91
C GLY A 16 5.43 10.18 6.64
N ALA A 17 5.37 10.32 7.97
CA ALA A 17 6.49 10.80 8.77
C ALA A 17 7.63 9.77 8.81
N VAL A 18 7.30 8.48 8.93
CA VAL A 18 8.27 7.38 8.87
C VAL A 18 8.97 7.36 7.52
N LEU A 19 8.22 7.37 6.41
CA LEU A 19 8.79 7.32 5.06
C LEU A 19 9.69 8.54 4.79
N LYS A 20 9.27 9.74 5.22
CA LYS A 20 10.09 10.96 5.14
C LYS A 20 11.38 10.85 5.96
N ARG A 21 11.31 10.23 7.14
CA ARG A 21 12.50 10.00 7.97
C ARG A 21 13.46 9.00 7.32
N LEU A 22 12.95 7.88 6.79
CA LEU A 22 13.76 6.89 6.06
C LEU A 22 14.46 7.53 4.85
N SER A 23 13.74 8.35 4.09
CA SER A 23 14.32 9.11 2.98
C SER A 23 15.46 10.03 3.42
N ARG A 24 15.30 10.77 4.53
CA ARG A 24 16.37 11.62 5.12
C ARG A 24 17.59 10.82 5.59
N LEU A 25 17.41 9.54 5.92
CA LEU A 25 18.51 8.62 6.24
C LEU A 25 19.20 8.04 4.99
N GLY A 26 18.80 8.48 3.79
CA GLY A 26 19.39 8.04 2.53
C GLY A 26 18.79 6.76 1.95
N ILE A 27 17.69 6.24 2.53
CA ILE A 27 16.99 5.08 2.00
C ILE A 27 16.20 5.50 0.76
N LYS A 28 16.53 4.90 -0.39
CA LYS A 28 15.97 5.25 -1.71
C LYS A 28 14.84 4.34 -2.16
N SER A 29 14.74 3.15 -1.59
CA SER A 29 13.72 2.14 -1.90
C SER A 29 13.42 1.31 -0.68
N LEU A 30 12.16 0.93 -0.50
CA LEU A 30 11.70 0.12 0.62
C LEU A 30 10.86 -1.05 0.09
N MET A 31 11.22 -2.27 0.47
CA MET A 31 10.34 -3.43 0.37
C MET A 31 9.59 -3.55 1.69
N VAL A 32 8.27 -3.68 1.62
CA VAL A 32 7.41 -3.78 2.80
C VAL A 32 6.84 -5.18 2.86
N GLU A 33 7.23 -5.91 3.90
CA GLU A 33 6.64 -7.18 4.28
C GLU A 33 5.97 -7.02 5.65
N GLY A 34 4.79 -7.62 5.82
CA GLY A 34 4.07 -7.54 7.07
C GLY A 34 2.73 -8.26 7.00
N GLY A 35 2.05 -8.31 8.14
CA GLY A 35 0.67 -8.80 8.19
C GLY A 35 -0.31 -7.89 7.45
N SER A 36 -1.56 -8.33 7.35
CA SER A 36 -2.65 -7.61 6.68
C SER A 36 -2.76 -6.15 7.14
N SER A 37 -2.64 -5.88 8.45
CA SER A 37 -2.74 -4.53 9.00
C SER A 37 -1.69 -3.54 8.47
N VAL A 38 -0.45 -4.00 8.26
CA VAL A 38 0.64 -3.18 7.70
C VAL A 38 0.38 -2.93 6.22
N ILE A 39 0.11 -3.99 5.44
CA ILE A 39 -0.18 -3.88 4.00
C ILE A 39 -1.33 -2.90 3.76
N GLN A 40 -2.39 -3.02 4.55
CA GLN A 40 -3.56 -2.15 4.46
C GLN A 40 -3.26 -0.69 4.78
N SER A 41 -2.41 -0.40 5.77
CA SER A 41 -2.03 1.00 6.07
C SER A 41 -1.34 1.67 4.88
N PHE A 42 -0.46 0.95 4.18
CA PHE A 42 0.23 1.47 3.00
C PHE A 42 -0.75 1.70 1.83
N LEU A 43 -1.65 0.75 1.57
CA LEU A 43 -2.65 0.87 0.50
C LEU A 43 -3.66 1.99 0.78
N ARG A 44 -4.05 2.17 2.05
CA ARG A 44 -4.93 3.27 2.48
C ARG A 44 -4.28 4.63 2.29
N THR A 45 -3.07 4.83 2.84
CA THR A 45 -2.33 6.09 2.66
C THR A 45 -2.04 6.37 1.18
N HIS A 46 -1.77 5.34 0.37
CA HIS A 46 -1.62 5.49 -1.08
C HIS A 46 -2.90 6.05 -1.73
N SER A 47 -4.07 5.55 -1.31
CA SER A 47 -5.37 5.95 -1.88
C SER A 47 -5.80 7.34 -1.40
N GLU A 48 -5.62 7.65 -0.12
CA GLU A 48 -5.92 8.96 0.48
C GLU A 48 -5.11 10.09 -0.17
N ASN A 49 -3.83 9.85 -0.47
CA ASN A 49 -2.97 10.83 -1.14
C ASN A 49 -3.34 11.07 -2.62
N LYS A 50 -4.11 10.19 -3.26
CA LYS A 50 -4.61 10.39 -4.64
C LYS A 50 -5.88 11.25 -4.68
N GLY A 51 -6.65 11.33 -3.58
CA GLY A 51 -7.96 11.99 -3.53
C GLY A 51 -7.96 13.49 -3.19
N THR A 52 -6.86 14.05 -2.69
CA THR A 52 -6.77 15.46 -2.25
C THR A 52 -6.35 16.44 -3.36
N SER A 53 -6.15 15.95 -4.59
CA SER A 53 -5.79 16.74 -5.77
C SER A 53 -7.03 17.36 -6.45
N THR A 54 -7.75 18.26 -5.78
CA THR A 54 -8.78 19.13 -6.41
C THR A 54 -8.20 20.27 -7.23
N GLU A 55 -6.88 20.41 -7.32
CA GLU A 55 -6.22 21.28 -8.31
C GLU A 55 -5.24 20.47 -9.16
N LYS A 56 -5.71 19.94 -10.29
CA LYS A 56 -4.84 19.49 -11.39
C LYS A 56 -4.12 20.70 -11.99
N LYS A 57 -3.03 21.14 -11.38
CA LYS A 57 -2.00 21.91 -12.09
C LYS A 57 -1.19 20.97 -12.98
N HIS A 58 -0.94 21.44 -14.19
CA HIS A 58 -0.26 20.74 -15.27
C HIS A 58 0.99 19.96 -14.79
N GLY A 59 1.04 18.65 -15.06
CA GLY A 59 2.26 17.85 -15.01
C GLY A 59 2.64 17.20 -13.66
N GLY A 60 1.78 17.20 -12.64
CA GLY A 60 2.08 16.58 -11.34
C GLY A 60 1.94 15.06 -11.34
N GLU A 61 2.99 14.34 -10.90
CA GLU A 61 2.99 12.89 -10.67
C GLU A 61 1.99 12.49 -9.58
N ASP A 62 1.26 11.38 -9.80
CA ASP A 62 0.41 10.71 -8.80
C ASP A 62 1.24 10.38 -7.54
N SER A 63 1.12 11.16 -6.47
CA SER A 63 1.95 11.04 -5.27
C SER A 63 1.45 9.98 -4.26
N GLY A 64 1.24 8.76 -4.73
CA GLY A 64 0.98 7.61 -3.85
C GLY A 64 2.25 7.17 -3.11
N VAL A 65 2.11 6.49 -1.95
CA VAL A 65 3.27 6.01 -1.16
C VAL A 65 3.74 4.60 -1.53
N VAL A 66 3.10 3.99 -2.53
CA VAL A 66 3.36 2.63 -3.00
C VAL A 66 3.47 2.66 -4.50
N ASP A 67 4.63 2.28 -5.03
CA ASP A 67 4.90 2.31 -6.47
C ASP A 67 4.59 0.98 -7.16
N LYS A 68 4.79 -0.12 -6.44
CA LYS A 68 4.69 -1.49 -6.95
C LYS A 68 4.04 -2.40 -5.91
N ILE A 69 3.28 -3.36 -6.41
CA ILE A 69 2.78 -4.49 -5.62
C ILE A 69 3.37 -5.78 -6.20
N VAL A 70 3.78 -6.69 -5.31
CA VAL A 70 4.19 -8.05 -5.66
C VAL A 70 3.34 -9.00 -4.83
N VAL A 71 2.59 -9.87 -5.50
CA VAL A 71 1.67 -10.84 -4.88
C VAL A 71 2.12 -12.24 -5.25
N THR A 72 2.36 -13.07 -4.24
CA THR A 72 2.63 -14.50 -4.43
C THR A 72 1.39 -15.29 -4.08
N ILE A 73 0.95 -16.15 -5.00
CA ILE A 73 -0.26 -16.97 -4.88
C ILE A 73 0.18 -18.44 -4.85
N SER A 74 -0.01 -19.08 -3.70
CA SER A 74 0.23 -20.52 -3.55
C SER A 74 -1.04 -21.31 -3.91
N PRO A 75 -0.94 -22.53 -4.47
CA PRO A 75 -2.10 -23.37 -4.79
C PRO A 75 -2.62 -24.06 -3.51
N LYS A 76 -3.02 -23.24 -2.53
CA LYS A 76 -3.53 -23.68 -1.22
C LYS A 76 -4.86 -23.02 -0.93
N ILE A 77 -5.79 -23.81 -0.40
CA ILE A 77 -7.06 -23.31 0.15
C ILE A 77 -6.84 -23.10 1.64
N VAL A 78 -7.04 -21.87 2.09
CA VAL A 78 -6.98 -21.53 3.52
C VAL A 78 -8.41 -21.52 4.06
N GLY A 79 -8.62 -22.19 5.20
CA GLY A 79 -9.93 -22.22 5.88
C GLY A 79 -10.30 -20.89 6.52
N MET A 80 -11.40 -20.89 7.28
CA MET A 80 -11.98 -19.69 7.90
C MET A 80 -11.06 -18.97 8.90
N GLU A 81 -10.05 -19.67 9.42
CA GLU A 81 -9.02 -19.10 10.30
C GLU A 81 -7.95 -18.30 9.55
N GLY A 82 -8.01 -18.27 8.22
CA GLY A 82 -7.13 -17.47 7.38
C GLY A 82 -7.46 -15.99 7.47
N LEU A 83 -6.43 -15.16 7.63
CA LEU A 83 -6.56 -13.71 7.56
C LEU A 83 -6.46 -13.25 6.10
N GLY A 84 -7.51 -12.62 5.58
CA GLY A 84 -7.49 -11.99 4.27
C GLY A 84 -6.82 -10.62 4.31
N PHE A 85 -6.03 -10.31 3.28
CA PHE A 85 -5.41 -8.98 3.17
C PHE A 85 -6.46 -7.88 2.90
N SER A 86 -7.60 -8.23 2.31
CA SER A 86 -8.69 -7.32 1.94
C SER A 86 -9.76 -7.13 3.00
N ASP A 87 -9.78 -7.93 4.07
CA ASP A 87 -10.92 -8.05 4.99
C ASP A 87 -11.30 -6.73 5.71
N SER A 88 -10.34 -5.81 5.82
CA SER A 88 -10.55 -4.49 6.43
C SER A 88 -10.21 -3.32 5.48
N ILE A 89 -10.10 -3.59 4.18
CA ILE A 89 -10.01 -2.53 3.17
C ILE A 89 -11.42 -2.09 2.81
N ASN A 90 -11.96 -1.15 3.57
CA ASN A 90 -13.17 -0.43 3.20
C ASN A 90 -12.82 0.55 2.09
N PHE A 91 -13.05 0.10 0.89
CA PHE A 91 -12.85 0.86 -0.32
C PHE A 91 -13.90 2.01 -0.42
N SER A 92 -15.01 2.01 0.32
CA SER A 92 -16.16 2.90 0.10
C SER A 92 -15.91 4.43 0.15
N SER A 93 -16.00 5.08 -1.01
CA SER A 93 -16.78 6.33 -1.20
C SER A 93 -17.18 6.50 -2.67
N SER A 94 -18.43 6.18 -3.00
CA SER A 94 -19.20 6.59 -4.21
C SER A 94 -18.68 6.29 -5.63
N SER A 95 -17.51 5.73 -5.84
CA SER A 95 -17.11 5.09 -7.11
C SER A 95 -16.26 3.87 -6.78
N ALA A 96 -16.46 2.76 -7.50
CA ALA A 96 -15.91 1.45 -7.16
C ALA A 96 -14.41 1.58 -6.81
N PRO A 97 -13.98 1.20 -5.60
CA PRO A 97 -12.71 1.67 -5.10
C PRO A 97 -11.76 0.52 -5.35
N SER A 98 -11.37 0.44 -6.61
CA SER A 98 -10.47 -0.58 -7.12
C SER A 98 -9.05 -0.04 -7.12
N LEU A 99 -8.11 -0.86 -6.68
CA LEU A 99 -6.71 -0.61 -6.96
C LEU A 99 -6.42 -1.04 -8.40
N ASN A 100 -6.27 -0.07 -9.30
CA ASN A 100 -6.02 -0.37 -10.70
C ASN A 100 -4.54 -0.72 -10.91
N LEU A 101 -4.28 -2.02 -11.12
CA LEU A 101 -2.95 -2.51 -11.43
C LEU A 101 -2.55 -2.13 -12.86
N LYS A 102 -1.45 -1.41 -13.00
CA LYS A 102 -0.85 -1.01 -14.28
C LYS A 102 0.22 -2.03 -14.66
N THR A 103 0.17 -2.50 -15.91
CA THR A 103 1.16 -3.40 -16.53
C THR A 103 1.52 -4.62 -15.65
N PRO A 104 0.53 -5.48 -15.28
CA PRO A 104 0.82 -6.65 -14.48
C PRO A 104 1.67 -7.65 -15.27
N VAL A 105 2.69 -8.20 -14.62
CA VAL A 105 3.53 -9.29 -15.12
C VAL A 105 3.33 -10.49 -14.20
N TYR A 106 3.23 -11.68 -14.79
CA TYR A 106 3.02 -12.92 -14.08
C TYR A 106 4.17 -13.89 -14.37
N GLN A 107 4.66 -14.57 -13.35
CA GLN A 107 5.68 -15.59 -13.50
C GLN A 107 5.44 -16.71 -12.49
N GLN A 108 5.58 -17.96 -12.95
CA GLN A 108 5.52 -19.12 -12.08
C GLN A 108 6.89 -19.36 -11.42
N PHE A 109 6.89 -19.58 -10.11
CA PHE A 109 8.05 -19.97 -9.31
C PHE A 109 7.71 -21.24 -8.52
N GLY A 110 8.13 -22.39 -9.05
CA GLY A 110 7.72 -23.69 -8.49
C GLY A 110 6.21 -23.91 -8.63
N SER A 111 5.53 -24.16 -7.51
CA SER A 111 4.06 -24.30 -7.48
C SER A 111 3.31 -22.97 -7.45
N ASP A 112 4.00 -21.88 -7.16
CA ASP A 112 3.37 -20.59 -6.88
C ASP A 112 3.38 -19.68 -8.12
N ILE A 113 2.38 -18.80 -8.20
CA ILE A 113 2.32 -17.74 -9.22
C ILE A 113 2.65 -16.41 -8.55
N VAL A 114 3.62 -15.69 -9.09
CA VAL A 114 3.96 -14.33 -8.66
C VAL A 114 3.43 -13.34 -9.67
N MET A 115 2.66 -12.36 -9.20
CA MET A 115 2.22 -11.20 -9.96
C MET A 115 2.96 -9.95 -9.46
N ALA A 116 3.51 -9.16 -10.37
CA ALA A 116 4.09 -7.86 -10.07
C ALA A 116 3.42 -6.79 -10.93
N ALA A 117 3.02 -5.67 -10.33
CA ALA A 117 2.36 -4.58 -11.03
C ALA A 117 2.73 -3.22 -10.43
N ARG A 118 2.54 -2.15 -11.20
CA ARG A 118 2.51 -0.78 -10.68
C ARG A 118 1.08 -0.43 -10.25
N ILE A 119 0.92 0.53 -9.34
CA ILE A 119 -0.41 0.99 -8.87
C ILE A 119 -0.55 2.52 -8.91
#